data_AF-A0A7J4PHU2-F1
#
_entry.id   AF-A0A7J4PHU2-F1
#
_cell.length_a   1.000
_cell.length_b   1.000
_cell.length_c   1.000
_cell.angle_alpha   90.00
_cell.angle_beta   90.00
_cell.angle_gamma   90.00
#
_symmetry.space_group_name_H-M   'P 1'
#
loop_
_entity.id
_entity.type
_entity.pdbx_description
1 polymer ?
#
loop_
_entity_poly.entity_id
_entity_poly.type
_entity_poly.pdbx_seq_one_letter_code
_entity_poly.pdbx_strand_id
1 'polypeptide(L)'
;MQGLVPADEEQIESEAKGFNGFWFGDYETAKEAVQSYQEPSPIEALVLSPLDEEKFEPDYLLIYANGGQMTLLMNGLQYFNYEVVESSFSGEGSCTDALPRCVATGKPSLCLPCLGERDFVQVNDDEMVLAMPADRLERTVKGLKALKETGLAYPIGHFEPGMDVAPLFEAWYPVQDK
;
A
#
# COMPACT_ATOMS: atom_id res chain seq x y z
N MET A 1 -16.45 -11.28 3.33
CA MET A 1 -16.02 -9.87 3.49
C MET A 1 -14.52 -9.90 3.73
N GLN A 2 -13.81 -10.27 2.66
CA GLN A 2 -12.50 -10.91 2.75
C GLN A 2 -11.48 -9.95 3.37
N GLY A 3 -11.00 -10.28 4.57
CA GLY A 3 -9.91 -9.61 5.26
C GLY A 3 -10.28 -8.55 6.28
N LEU A 4 -11.56 -8.18 6.50
CA LEU A 4 -11.96 -7.24 7.59
C LEU A 4 -12.75 -7.90 8.74
N VAL A 5 -13.11 -9.16 8.56
CA VAL A 5 -13.78 -10.01 9.55
C VAL A 5 -13.15 -11.40 9.48
N PRO A 6 -12.92 -12.09 10.61
CA PRO A 6 -12.44 -13.46 10.62
C PRO A 6 -13.31 -14.37 9.75
N ALA A 7 -12.68 -15.21 8.94
CA ALA A 7 -13.38 -16.22 8.16
C ALA A 7 -13.59 -17.48 9.01
N ASP A 8 -14.80 -18.06 8.95
CA ASP A 8 -15.04 -19.38 9.54
C ASP A 8 -14.55 -20.52 8.62
N GLU A 9 -14.48 -21.74 9.16
CA GLU A 9 -13.98 -22.90 8.41
C GLU A 9 -14.83 -23.20 7.15
N GLU A 10 -16.14 -22.96 7.22
CA GLU A 10 -17.05 -23.16 6.07
C GLU A 10 -16.75 -22.16 4.95
N GLN A 11 -16.49 -20.90 5.30
CA GLN A 11 -16.09 -19.86 4.36
C GLN A 11 -14.74 -20.17 3.71
N ILE A 12 -13.74 -20.56 4.51
CA ILE A 12 -12.42 -20.95 3.99
C ILE A 12 -12.56 -22.10 3.00
N GLU A 13 -13.31 -23.14 3.35
CA GLU A 13 -13.57 -24.26 2.44
C GLU A 13 -14.30 -23.83 1.17
N SER A 14 -15.30 -22.95 1.29
CA SER A 14 -16.08 -22.50 0.14
C SER A 14 -15.24 -21.67 -0.82
N GLU A 15 -14.39 -20.77 -0.32
CA GLU A 15 -13.50 -19.96 -1.15
C GLU A 15 -12.42 -20.82 -1.81
N ALA A 16 -11.81 -21.74 -1.06
CA ALA A 16 -10.80 -22.67 -1.61
C ALA A 16 -11.38 -23.54 -2.74
N LYS A 17 -12.63 -24.04 -2.58
CA LYS A 17 -13.34 -24.76 -3.64
C LYS A 17 -13.60 -23.88 -4.87
N GLY A 18 -13.92 -22.60 -4.67
CA GLY A 18 -14.13 -21.64 -5.75
C GLY A 18 -12.85 -21.29 -6.52
N PHE A 19 -11.71 -21.25 -5.83
CA PHE A 19 -10.42 -20.94 -6.46
C PHE A 19 -9.72 -22.14 -7.11
N ASN A 20 -10.04 -23.36 -6.67
CA ASN A 20 -9.51 -24.58 -7.24
C ASN A 20 -9.90 -24.75 -8.72
N GLY A 21 -8.91 -24.88 -9.60
CA GLY A 21 -9.08 -24.97 -11.05
C GLY A 21 -9.32 -23.63 -11.75
N PHE A 22 -9.38 -22.53 -11.01
CA PHE A 22 -9.52 -21.18 -11.56
C PHE A 22 -8.26 -20.35 -11.32
N TRP A 23 -7.94 -20.05 -10.05
CA TRP A 23 -6.73 -19.33 -9.65
C TRP A 23 -5.58 -20.26 -9.28
N PHE A 24 -5.89 -21.43 -8.71
CA PHE A 24 -4.90 -22.40 -8.26
C PHE A 24 -5.14 -23.75 -8.92
N GLY A 25 -4.05 -24.48 -9.17
CA GLY A 25 -4.11 -25.76 -9.89
C GLY A 25 -4.78 -26.90 -9.11
N ASP A 26 -4.87 -26.77 -7.79
CA ASP A 26 -5.45 -27.76 -6.90
C ASP A 26 -6.06 -27.12 -5.65
N TYR A 27 -6.88 -27.90 -4.96
CA TYR A 27 -7.60 -27.48 -3.76
C TYR A 27 -6.69 -27.19 -2.56
N GLU A 28 -5.59 -27.93 -2.37
CA GLU A 28 -4.72 -27.72 -1.22
C GLU A 28 -3.96 -26.40 -1.36
N THR A 29 -3.45 -26.11 -2.57
CA THR A 29 -2.86 -24.80 -2.89
C THR A 29 -3.88 -23.67 -2.72
N ALA A 30 -5.12 -23.87 -3.17
CA ALA A 30 -6.19 -22.88 -2.98
C ALA A 30 -6.50 -22.63 -1.50
N LYS A 31 -6.55 -23.69 -0.71
CA LYS A 31 -6.81 -23.62 0.73
C LYS A 31 -5.67 -22.92 1.46
N GLU A 32 -4.41 -23.23 1.12
CA GLU A 32 -3.24 -22.54 1.67
C GLU A 32 -3.28 -21.04 1.39
N ALA A 33 -3.64 -20.65 0.16
CA ALA A 33 -3.76 -19.24 -0.21
C ALA A 33 -4.82 -18.51 0.64
N VAL A 34 -6.03 -19.08 0.78
CA VAL A 34 -7.11 -18.48 1.59
C VAL A 34 -6.71 -18.41 3.07
N GLN A 35 -6.02 -19.42 3.59
CA GLN A 35 -5.55 -19.44 4.98
C GLN A 35 -4.39 -18.46 5.25
N SER A 36 -3.71 -17.98 4.21
CA SER A 36 -2.63 -16.99 4.35
C SER A 36 -3.13 -15.57 4.60
N TYR A 37 -4.42 -15.32 4.38
CA TYR A 37 -5.03 -14.02 4.56
C TYR A 37 -4.90 -13.54 6.00
N GLN A 38 -4.62 -12.24 6.18
CA GLN A 38 -4.49 -11.69 7.51
C GLN A 38 -5.84 -11.73 8.23
N GLU A 39 -5.83 -12.17 9.49
CA GLU A 39 -6.97 -12.05 10.37
C GLU A 39 -6.91 -10.68 11.06
N PRO A 40 -7.70 -9.69 10.62
CA PRO A 40 -7.79 -8.42 11.32
C PRO A 40 -8.51 -8.61 12.66
N SER A 41 -8.41 -7.62 13.55
CA SER A 41 -9.44 -7.45 14.56
C SER A 41 -10.78 -7.24 13.84
N PRO A 42 -11.87 -7.93 14.24
CA PRO A 42 -13.16 -7.78 13.57
C PRO A 42 -13.63 -6.32 13.60
N ILE A 43 -13.91 -5.79 12.41
CA ILE A 43 -14.56 -4.49 12.24
C ILE A 43 -16.06 -4.75 12.00
N GLU A 44 -16.93 -4.10 12.79
CA GLU A 44 -18.38 -4.28 12.69
C GLU A 44 -18.98 -3.61 11.46
N ALA A 45 -18.40 -2.48 11.03
CA ALA A 45 -18.85 -1.71 9.89
C ALA A 45 -17.70 -0.90 9.27
N LEU A 46 -17.74 -0.75 7.94
CA LEU A 46 -16.82 0.11 7.20
C LEU A 46 -17.61 1.25 6.55
N VAL A 47 -17.12 2.48 6.69
CA VAL A 47 -17.61 3.66 5.97
C VAL A 47 -16.46 4.23 5.16
N LEU A 48 -16.74 4.61 3.92
CA LEU A 48 -15.77 5.13 2.97
C LEU A 48 -16.25 6.48 2.44
N SER A 49 -15.33 7.43 2.30
CA SER A 49 -15.55 8.73 1.67
C SER A 49 -14.26 9.19 1.02
N PRO A 50 -14.33 9.91 -0.11
CA PRO A 50 -13.20 10.74 -0.55
C PRO A 50 -12.75 11.67 0.59
N LEU A 51 -11.44 11.81 0.75
CA LEU A 51 -10.84 12.54 1.87
C LEU A 51 -11.18 14.04 1.83
N ASP A 52 -11.33 14.60 0.63
CA ASP A 52 -11.65 16.01 0.37
C ASP A 52 -13.11 16.39 0.62
N GLU A 53 -14.01 15.40 0.77
CA GLU A 53 -15.40 15.65 1.15
C GLU A 53 -15.59 15.88 2.65
N GLU A 54 -14.57 15.60 3.48
CA GLU A 54 -14.53 15.85 4.94
C GLU A 54 -15.78 15.35 5.69
N LYS A 55 -16.38 14.23 5.25
CA LYS A 55 -17.64 13.70 5.81
C LYS A 55 -17.50 13.17 7.24
N PHE A 56 -16.32 12.69 7.62
CA PHE A 56 -15.98 12.16 8.93
C PHE A 56 -14.47 12.16 9.13
N GLU A 57 -14.01 11.99 10.39
CA GLU A 57 -12.59 11.78 10.71
C GLU A 57 -12.23 10.31 10.45
N PRO A 58 -11.34 10.00 9.48
CA PRO A 58 -11.03 8.62 9.13
C PRO A 58 -10.03 7.99 10.12
N ASP A 59 -10.18 6.70 10.38
CA ASP A 59 -9.16 5.93 11.12
C ASP A 59 -7.98 5.53 10.21
N TYR A 60 -8.28 5.24 8.93
CA TYR A 60 -7.34 4.76 7.92
C TYR A 60 -7.56 5.48 6.59
N LEU A 61 -6.50 5.54 5.80
CA LEU A 61 -6.49 6.10 4.46
C LEU A 61 -6.14 5.00 3.45
N LEU A 62 -6.85 4.96 2.33
CA LEU A 62 -6.45 4.22 1.13
C LEU A 62 -6.05 5.22 0.05
N ILE A 63 -4.82 5.09 -0.44
CA ILE A 63 -4.26 5.97 -1.47
C ILE A 63 -3.90 5.10 -2.66
N TYR A 64 -4.46 5.43 -3.83
CA TYR A 64 -4.09 4.84 -5.12
C TYR A 64 -3.18 5.82 -5.86
N ALA A 65 -2.05 5.32 -6.35
CA ALA A 65 -1.04 6.15 -7.02
C ALA A 65 -0.06 5.26 -7.81
N ASN A 66 0.64 5.84 -8.79
CA ASN A 66 1.69 5.09 -9.50
C ASN A 66 2.96 4.90 -8.66
N GLY A 67 3.84 4.01 -9.10
CA GLY A 67 5.06 3.67 -8.36
C GLY A 67 5.96 4.87 -8.01
N GLY A 68 6.03 5.89 -8.87
CA GLY A 68 6.79 7.10 -8.61
C GLY A 68 6.17 7.97 -7.51
N GLN A 69 4.84 8.11 -7.52
CA GLN A 69 4.11 8.80 -6.46
C GLN A 69 4.19 8.03 -5.13
N MET A 70 4.07 6.70 -5.15
CA MET A 70 4.21 5.84 -3.96
C MET A 70 5.59 5.95 -3.32
N THR A 71 6.65 6.00 -4.14
CA THR A 71 8.02 6.21 -3.65
C THR A 71 8.12 7.51 -2.84
N LEU A 72 7.58 8.61 -3.35
CA LEU A 72 7.63 9.88 -2.64
C LEU A 72 6.74 9.88 -1.39
N LEU A 73 5.54 9.29 -1.46
CA LEU A 73 4.65 9.15 -0.30
C LEU A 73 5.36 8.41 0.85
N MET A 74 6.01 7.28 0.56
CA MET A 74 6.76 6.51 1.56
C MET A 74 7.99 7.27 2.08
N ASN A 75 8.74 7.95 1.21
CA ASN A 75 9.86 8.78 1.65
C ASN A 75 9.40 9.93 2.56
N GLY A 76 8.26 10.56 2.23
CA GLY A 76 7.66 11.61 3.05
C GLY A 76 7.22 11.10 4.42
N LEU A 77 6.62 9.90 4.47
CA LEU A 77 6.27 9.22 5.71
C LEU A 77 7.52 9.00 6.60
N GLN A 78 8.61 8.56 5.99
CA GLN A 78 9.84 8.17 6.67
C GLN A 78 10.74 9.35 7.08
N TYR A 79 10.57 10.52 6.46
CA TYR A 79 11.51 11.65 6.57
C TYR A 79 11.84 12.05 8.02
N PHE A 80 10.84 12.12 8.89
CA PHE A 80 11.02 12.48 10.30
C PHE A 80 11.07 11.26 11.23
N ASN A 81 10.64 10.09 10.78
CA ASN A 81 10.64 8.86 11.54
C ASN A 81 10.73 7.67 10.59
N TYR A 82 11.95 7.14 10.44
CA TYR A 82 12.20 6.03 9.54
C TYR A 82 11.56 4.75 10.07
N GLU A 83 10.81 4.08 9.20
CA GLU A 83 10.35 2.72 9.41
C GLU A 83 10.38 1.96 8.08
N VAL A 84 10.68 0.67 8.12
CA VAL A 84 10.52 -0.19 6.94
C VAL A 84 9.02 -0.41 6.74
N VAL A 85 8.50 -0.01 5.59
CA VAL A 85 7.13 -0.34 5.16
C VAL A 85 7.16 -1.75 4.60
N GLU A 86 6.57 -2.69 5.33
CA GLU A 86 6.48 -4.08 4.90
C GLU A 86 5.34 -4.25 3.88
N SER A 87 5.58 -5.08 2.87
CA SER A 87 4.62 -5.37 1.81
C SER A 87 4.71 -6.84 1.45
N SER A 88 3.58 -7.43 1.09
CA SER A 88 3.49 -8.81 0.64
C SER A 88 2.76 -8.89 -0.68
N PHE A 89 2.91 -10.03 -1.34
CA PHE A 89 2.18 -10.34 -2.56
C PHE A 89 1.39 -11.62 -2.34
N SER A 90 0.07 -11.50 -2.35
CA SER A 90 -0.89 -12.61 -2.14
C SER A 90 -1.56 -13.08 -3.44
N GLY A 91 -1.07 -12.65 -4.61
CA GLY A 91 -1.70 -12.99 -5.90
C GLY A 91 -3.10 -12.38 -6.02
N GLU A 92 -4.10 -13.21 -6.33
CA GLU A 92 -5.51 -12.80 -6.27
C GLU A 92 -5.97 -12.76 -4.81
N GLY A 93 -5.67 -11.64 -4.14
CA GLY A 93 -5.94 -11.46 -2.72
C GLY A 93 -5.56 -10.09 -2.18
N SER A 94 -5.40 -9.06 -3.02
CA SER A 94 -5.04 -7.72 -2.54
C SER A 94 -6.12 -7.12 -1.61
N CYS A 95 -7.38 -7.53 -1.78
CA CYS A 95 -8.50 -7.24 -0.89
C CYS A 95 -8.24 -7.65 0.58
N THR A 96 -7.41 -8.69 0.81
CA THR A 96 -7.05 -9.18 2.15
C THR A 96 -5.69 -8.67 2.62
N ASP A 97 -5.08 -7.76 1.86
CA ASP A 97 -3.69 -7.36 2.01
C ASP A 97 -3.59 -5.91 2.51
N ALA A 98 -3.87 -4.90 1.67
CA ALA A 98 -3.60 -3.50 1.98
C ALA A 98 -4.28 -3.00 3.27
N LEU A 99 -5.60 -2.79 3.24
CA LEU A 99 -6.34 -2.27 4.40
C LEU A 99 -6.36 -3.28 5.57
N PRO A 100 -6.70 -4.56 5.36
CA PRO A 100 -6.65 -5.59 6.40
C PRO A 100 -5.35 -5.67 7.19
N ARG A 101 -4.19 -5.70 6.51
CA ARG A 101 -2.89 -5.70 7.21
C ARG A 101 -2.65 -4.40 7.94
N CYS A 102 -3.01 -3.28 7.33
CA CYS A 102 -2.89 -1.98 7.99
C CYS A 102 -3.69 -1.94 9.29
N VAL A 103 -4.91 -2.48 9.30
CA VAL A 103 -5.76 -2.63 10.48
C VAL A 103 -5.14 -3.60 11.49
N ALA A 104 -4.69 -4.77 11.05
CA ALA A 104 -4.15 -5.81 11.94
C ALA A 104 -2.84 -5.39 12.63
N THR A 105 -2.00 -4.65 11.92
CA THR A 105 -0.64 -4.30 12.39
C THR A 105 -0.54 -2.87 12.94
N GLY A 106 -1.48 -1.99 12.61
CA GLY A 106 -1.38 -0.56 12.87
C GLY A 106 -0.26 0.14 12.10
N LYS A 107 0.27 -0.49 11.04
CA LYS A 107 1.37 0.02 10.21
C LYS A 107 0.92 0.23 8.76
N PRO A 108 1.55 1.14 8.00
CA PRO A 108 1.29 1.27 6.57
C PRO A 108 1.53 -0.04 5.82
N SER A 109 0.69 -0.34 4.83
CA SER A 109 0.79 -1.54 3.98
C SER A 109 0.61 -1.15 2.52
N LEU A 110 1.66 -1.33 1.72
CA LEU A 110 1.64 -1.14 0.26
C LEU A 110 1.34 -2.49 -0.41
N CYS A 111 0.44 -2.49 -1.38
CA CYS A 111 0.03 -3.69 -2.09
C CYS A 111 -0.02 -3.45 -3.62
N LEU A 112 0.25 -4.52 -4.37
CA LEU A 112 -0.05 -4.58 -5.80
C LEU A 112 -1.52 -4.99 -5.98
N PRO A 113 -2.35 -4.18 -6.66
CA PRO A 113 -3.75 -4.51 -6.86
C PRO A 113 -3.93 -5.80 -7.67
N CYS A 114 -4.91 -6.62 -7.27
CA CYS A 114 -5.26 -7.87 -7.93
C CYS A 114 -6.13 -7.65 -9.18
N LEU A 115 -6.47 -8.71 -9.90
CA LEU A 115 -7.31 -8.60 -11.10
C LEU A 115 -8.72 -8.10 -10.75
N GLY A 116 -9.28 -8.52 -9.62
CA GLY A 116 -10.54 -7.98 -9.11
C GLY A 116 -10.52 -6.45 -8.92
N GLU A 117 -9.47 -5.88 -8.33
CA GLU A 117 -9.37 -4.42 -8.18
C GLU A 117 -9.27 -3.70 -9.53
N ARG A 118 -8.55 -4.30 -10.49
CA ARG A 118 -8.43 -3.76 -11.86
C ARG A 118 -9.75 -3.77 -12.59
N ASP A 119 -10.48 -4.88 -12.52
CA ASP A 119 -11.73 -5.05 -13.25
C ASP A 119 -12.90 -4.31 -12.60
N PHE A 120 -13.04 -4.38 -11.26
CA PHE A 120 -14.20 -3.82 -10.56
C PHE A 120 -14.03 -2.36 -10.15
N VAL A 121 -12.81 -1.95 -9.81
CA VAL A 121 -12.51 -0.61 -9.27
C VAL A 121 -11.75 0.24 -10.30
N GLN A 122 -11.42 -0.32 -11.47
CA GLN A 122 -10.74 0.37 -12.57
C GLN A 122 -9.37 0.94 -12.16
N VAL A 123 -8.67 0.24 -11.28
CA VAL A 123 -7.29 0.59 -10.90
C VAL A 123 -6.37 0.36 -12.09
N ASN A 124 -5.57 1.35 -12.46
CA ASN A 124 -4.68 1.24 -13.61
C ASN A 124 -3.52 0.28 -13.37
N ASP A 125 -2.92 -0.22 -14.45
CA ASP A 125 -1.82 -1.18 -14.41
C ASP A 125 -0.56 -0.61 -13.73
N ASP A 126 -0.35 0.70 -13.80
CA ASP A 126 0.77 1.39 -13.17
C ASP A 126 0.48 1.84 -11.74
N GLU A 127 -0.77 1.68 -11.27
CA GLU A 127 -1.20 2.06 -9.93
C GLU A 127 -0.99 0.94 -8.91
N MET A 128 -0.65 1.39 -7.71
CA MET A 128 -0.53 0.60 -6.49
C MET A 128 -1.51 1.15 -5.45
N VAL A 129 -1.75 0.40 -4.37
CA VAL A 129 -2.57 0.85 -3.25
C VAL A 129 -1.75 0.89 -1.96
N LEU A 130 -1.81 2.00 -1.25
CA LEU A 130 -1.24 2.18 0.08
C LEU A 130 -2.38 2.35 1.09
N ALA A 131 -2.46 1.44 2.05
CA ALA A 131 -3.25 1.65 3.26
C ALA A 131 -2.35 2.21 4.37
N MET A 132 -2.84 3.19 5.14
CA MET A 132 -2.07 3.84 6.20
C MET A 132 -2.99 4.35 7.32
N PRO A 133 -2.59 4.29 8.61
CA PRO A 133 -3.33 4.96 9.67
C PRO A 133 -3.41 6.48 9.42
N ALA A 134 -4.58 7.08 9.63
CA ALA A 134 -4.82 8.48 9.28
C ALA A 134 -3.93 9.45 10.06
N ASP A 135 -3.54 9.09 11.29
CA ASP A 135 -2.62 9.86 12.13
C ASP A 135 -1.21 10.05 11.52
N ARG A 136 -0.89 9.31 10.44
CA ARG A 136 0.37 9.45 9.72
C ARG A 136 0.32 10.51 8.61
N LEU A 137 -0.86 10.95 8.18
CA LEU A 137 -1.00 11.86 7.05
C LEU A 137 -0.25 13.17 7.24
N GLU A 138 -0.39 13.81 8.41
CA GLU A 138 0.22 15.10 8.68
C GLU A 138 1.75 15.03 8.57
N ARG A 139 2.38 13.99 9.17
CA ARG A 139 3.83 13.81 9.08
C ARG A 139 4.29 13.50 7.66
N THR A 140 3.51 12.71 6.91
CA THR A 140 3.81 12.39 5.50
C THR A 140 3.82 13.65 4.65
N VAL A 141 2.80 14.51 4.80
CA VAL A 141 2.72 15.79 4.06
C VAL A 141 3.88 16.72 4.44
N LYS A 142 4.25 16.80 5.72
CA LYS A 142 5.43 17.58 6.15
C LYS A 142 6.72 17.04 5.54
N GLY A 143 6.92 15.72 5.53
CA GLY A 143 8.10 15.09 4.94
C GLY A 143 8.18 15.30 3.42
N LEU A 144 7.05 15.18 2.70
CA LEU A 144 6.97 15.52 1.28
C LEU A 144 7.38 16.96 0.98
N LYS A 145 6.93 17.91 1.81
CA LYS A 145 7.34 19.32 1.68
C LYS A 145 8.84 19.48 1.92
N ALA A 146 9.40 18.82 2.94
CA ALA A 146 10.83 18.89 3.22
C ALA A 146 11.69 18.29 2.10
N LEU A 147 11.28 17.14 1.54
CA LEU A 147 11.92 16.52 0.37
C LEU A 147 11.87 17.42 -0.86
N LYS A 148 10.74 18.12 -1.08
CA LYS A 148 10.60 19.07 -2.18
C LYS A 148 11.63 20.20 -2.10
N GLU A 149 11.94 20.70 -0.91
CA GLU A 149 12.97 21.75 -0.72
C GLU A 149 14.38 21.26 -1.09
N THR A 150 14.64 19.95 -1.06
CA THR A 150 15.92 19.36 -1.50
C THR A 150 15.91 18.94 -2.98
N GLY A 151 14.85 19.28 -3.73
CA GLY A 151 14.67 18.91 -5.13
C GLY A 151 14.13 17.49 -5.34
N LEU A 152 13.80 16.76 -4.28
CA LEU A 152 13.21 15.42 -4.34
C LEU A 152 11.68 15.54 -4.37
N ALA A 153 11.12 15.75 -5.56
CA ALA A 153 9.69 15.98 -5.77
C ALA A 153 9.15 15.22 -6.99
N TYR A 154 7.82 15.20 -7.11
CA TYR A 154 7.14 14.66 -8.29
C TYR A 154 6.99 15.75 -9.37
N PRO A 155 7.13 15.42 -10.67
CA PRO A 155 7.51 14.12 -11.24
C PRO A 155 8.99 13.77 -10.98
N ILE A 156 9.29 12.48 -10.85
CA ILE A 156 10.66 12.00 -10.66
C ILE A 156 11.47 12.27 -11.94
N GLY A 157 12.58 12.99 -11.79
CA GLY A 157 13.50 13.27 -12.89
C GLY A 157 14.26 12.01 -13.34
N HIS A 158 14.50 11.91 -14.64
CA HIS A 158 15.32 10.85 -15.22
C HIS A 158 16.64 11.45 -15.73
N PHE A 159 17.74 10.70 -15.57
CA PHE A 159 19.05 11.12 -16.07
C PHE A 159 19.27 10.58 -17.48
N GLU A 160 19.84 11.40 -18.34
CA GLU A 160 20.22 11.01 -19.69
C GLU A 160 21.52 10.17 -19.69
N PRO A 161 21.66 9.20 -20.61
CA PRO A 161 22.92 8.48 -20.77
C PRO A 161 24.09 9.45 -21.01
N GLY A 162 25.15 9.32 -20.20
CA GLY A 162 26.34 10.16 -20.29
C GLY A 162 26.28 11.50 -19.57
N MET A 163 25.18 11.78 -18.85
CA MET A 163 25.11 12.93 -17.93
C MET A 163 26.09 12.75 -16.77
N ASP A 164 26.89 13.78 -16.47
CA ASP A 164 27.67 13.83 -15.24
C ASP A 164 26.74 14.14 -14.06
N VAL A 165 26.53 13.14 -13.20
CA VAL A 165 25.65 13.23 -12.04
C VAL A 165 26.40 13.62 -10.76
N ALA A 166 27.74 13.71 -10.78
CA ALA A 166 28.50 14.02 -9.57
C ALA A 166 28.06 15.34 -8.90
N PRO A 167 27.82 16.45 -9.63
CA PRO A 167 27.35 17.69 -9.01
C PRO A 167 25.96 17.55 -8.35
N LEU A 168 25.09 16.68 -8.88
CA LEU A 168 23.77 16.41 -8.30
C LEU A 168 23.89 15.63 -6.99
N PHE A 169 24.76 14.62 -6.95
CA PHE A 169 25.01 13.86 -5.72
C PHE A 169 25.62 14.74 -4.62
N GLU A 170 26.56 15.62 -4.96
CA GLU A 170 27.12 16.60 -4.02
C GLU A 170 26.05 17.55 -3.46
N ALA A 171 25.11 17.98 -4.31
CA ALA A 171 24.01 18.85 -3.90
C ALA A 171 22.96 18.13 -3.03
N TRP A 172 22.62 16.87 -3.35
CA TRP A 172 21.62 16.09 -2.62
C TRP A 172 22.14 15.48 -1.32
N TYR A 173 23.42 15.12 -1.29
CA TYR A 173 24.07 14.47 -0.15
C TYR A 173 25.30 15.29 0.26
N PRO A 174 25.13 16.55 0.71
CA PRO A 174 26.25 17.32 1.20
C PRO A 174 26.83 16.58 2.40
N VAL A 175 28.07 16.11 2.28
CA VAL A 175 28.79 15.49 3.41
C VAL A 175 28.95 16.57 4.47
N GLN A 176 28.15 16.48 5.52
CA GLN A 176 28.30 17.35 6.68
C GLN A 176 29.46 16.83 7.49
N ASP A 177 30.54 17.62 7.61
CA ASP A 177 31.56 17.36 8.61
C ASP A 177 30.90 17.40 9.99
N LYS A 178 31.16 16.36 10.80
CA LYS A 178 30.58 16.18 12.14
C LYS A 178 30.86 17.35 13.08
#